data_AF-A0A660RRS5-F1
#
_entry.id   AF-A0A660RRS5-F1
#
_cell.length_a   1.000
_cell.length_b   1.000
_cell.length_c   1.000
_cell.angle_alpha   90.00
_cell.angle_beta   90.00
_cell.angle_gamma   90.00
#
_symmetry.space_group_name_H-M   'P 1'
#
loop_
_entity.id
_entity.type
_entity.pdbx_description
1 polymer ?
#
loop_
_entity_poly.entity_id
_entity_poly.type
_entity_poly.pdbx_seq_one_letter_code
_entity_poly.pdbx_strand_id
1 'polypeptide(L)'
;MIVNEEIRKELVKNLKEWKEELNCHLELYIKEIEKAETVEDIMRYKRSLLYIMVRELPLQATTCYFCLLYRNKETGKLDCEKCEYGKIHGICFDSDSDYQSILRKRGQLMAKIDFLYFKDDKYE
;
A
#
# COMPACT_ATOMS: atom_id res chain seq x y z
N MET A 1 12.04 23.94 -0.48
CA MET A 1 12.94 22.85 -0.09
C MET A 1 13.55 22.27 -1.36
N ILE A 2 14.88 22.16 -1.44
CA ILE A 2 15.55 21.48 -2.56
C ILE A 2 15.49 19.97 -2.29
N VAL A 3 15.37 19.16 -3.34
CA VAL A 3 15.33 17.70 -3.19
C VAL A 3 16.68 17.19 -2.69
N ASN A 4 16.65 16.31 -1.69
CA ASN A 4 17.81 15.58 -1.21
C ASN A 4 18.02 14.34 -2.10
N GLU A 5 19.13 14.31 -2.84
CA GLU A 5 19.44 13.24 -3.79
C GLU A 5 19.70 11.89 -3.13
N GLU A 6 20.19 11.85 -1.88
CA GLU A 6 20.36 10.60 -1.14
C GLU A 6 18.99 9.99 -0.81
N ILE A 7 18.08 10.80 -0.26
CA ILE A 7 16.71 10.38 0.06
C ILE A 7 15.95 9.98 -1.20
N ARG A 8 16.14 10.71 -2.32
CA ARG A 8 15.55 10.33 -3.60
C ARG A 8 16.02 8.95 -4.03
N LYS A 9 17.33 8.67 -3.96
CA LYS A 9 17.89 7.36 -4.35
C LYS A 9 17.33 6.24 -3.47
N GLU A 10 17.25 6.46 -2.16
CA GLU A 10 16.67 5.47 -1.25
C GLU A 10 15.18 5.24 -1.53
N LEU A 11 14.38 6.30 -1.68
CA LEU A 11 12.97 6.19 -2.02
C LEU A 11 12.76 5.39 -3.32
N VAL A 12 13.53 5.71 -4.36
CA VAL A 12 13.44 4.99 -5.64
C VAL A 12 13.82 3.52 -5.50
N LYS A 13 14.83 3.21 -4.67
CA LYS A 13 15.19 1.82 -4.36
C LYS A 13 14.02 1.09 -3.69
N ASN A 14 13.46 1.66 -2.63
CA ASN A 14 12.37 1.04 -1.87
C ASN A 14 11.12 0.85 -2.74
N LEU A 15 10.82 1.80 -3.64
CA LEU A 15 9.71 1.67 -4.60
C LEU A 15 9.96 0.60 -5.66
N LYS A 16 11.22 0.32 -6.04
CA LYS A 16 11.54 -0.78 -6.96
C LYS A 16 11.36 -2.13 -6.28
N GLU A 17 11.85 -2.28 -5.05
CA GLU A 17 11.66 -3.48 -4.22
C GLU A 17 10.17 -3.76 -3.99
N TRP A 18 9.41 -2.74 -3.58
CA TRP A 18 7.95 -2.80 -3.47
C TRP A 18 7.27 -3.29 -4.76
N LYS A 19 7.69 -2.77 -5.93
CA LYS A 19 7.13 -3.18 -7.22
C LYS A 19 7.41 -4.65 -7.52
N GLU A 20 8.62 -5.13 -7.20
CA GLU A 20 8.99 -6.53 -7.39
C GLU A 20 8.13 -7.45 -6.52
N GLU A 21 7.94 -7.11 -5.24
CA GLU A 21 7.05 -7.85 -4.33
C GLU A 21 5.60 -7.85 -4.82
N LEU A 22 5.07 -6.69 -5.22
CA LEU A 22 3.72 -6.60 -5.77
C LEU A 22 3.57 -7.47 -7.03
N ASN A 23 4.55 -7.43 -7.94
CA ASN A 23 4.52 -8.25 -9.16
C ASN A 23 4.46 -9.75 -8.85
N CYS A 24 5.18 -10.24 -7.83
CA CYS A 24 5.07 -11.64 -7.41
C CYS A 24 3.63 -12.00 -6.99
N HIS A 25 2.93 -11.11 -6.28
CA HIS A 25 1.52 -11.31 -5.95
C HIS A 25 0.61 -11.27 -7.18
N LEU A 26 0.84 -10.34 -8.11
CA LEU A 26 0.06 -10.24 -9.35
C LEU A 26 0.21 -11.52 -10.18
N GLU A 27 1.44 -11.99 -10.38
CA GLU A 27 1.76 -13.20 -11.14
C GLU A 27 1.10 -14.45 -10.52
N LEU A 28 1.12 -14.56 -9.18
CA LEU A 28 0.46 -15.66 -8.49
C LEU A 28 -1.04 -15.70 -8.82
N TYR A 29 -1.76 -14.60 -8.65
CA TYR A 29 -3.20 -14.58 -8.91
C TYR A 29 -3.55 -14.72 -10.39
N ILE A 30 -2.75 -14.16 -11.30
CA ILE A 30 -2.93 -14.36 -12.74
C ILE A 30 -2.83 -15.84 -13.09
N LYS A 31 -1.78 -16.51 -12.59
CA LYS A 31 -1.57 -17.95 -12.82
C LYS A 31 -2.71 -18.82 -12.27
N GLU A 32 -3.28 -18.45 -11.12
CA GLU A 32 -4.41 -19.19 -10.55
C GLU A 32 -5.72 -18.92 -11.31
N ILE A 33 -5.91 -17.71 -11.86
CA ILE A 33 -7.01 -17.40 -12.79
C ILE A 33 -6.87 -18.20 -14.09
N GLU A 34 -5.66 -18.31 -14.66
CA GLU A 34 -5.41 -19.07 -15.89
C GLU A 34 -5.76 -20.56 -15.78
N LYS A 35 -5.65 -21.12 -14.57
CA LYS A 35 -5.95 -22.52 -14.27
C LYS A 35 -7.37 -22.75 -13.75
N ALA A 36 -8.13 -21.69 -13.48
CA ALA A 36 -9.44 -21.79 -12.88
C ALA A 36 -10.39 -22.56 -13.80
N GLU A 37 -11.06 -23.58 -13.26
CA GLU A 37 -12.01 -24.42 -14.01
C GLU A 37 -13.42 -23.82 -14.02
N THR A 38 -13.68 -22.86 -13.12
CA THR A 38 -15.01 -22.27 -12.90
C THR A 38 -14.95 -20.74 -12.90
N VAL A 39 -16.08 -20.10 -13.21
CA VAL A 39 -16.21 -18.63 -13.12
C VAL A 39 -16.08 -18.17 -11.67
N GLU A 40 -16.58 -18.96 -10.73
CA GLU A 40 -16.49 -18.71 -9.29
C GLU A 40 -15.03 -18.65 -8.82
N ASP A 41 -14.18 -19.56 -9.27
CA ASP A 41 -12.75 -19.53 -8.95
C ASP A 41 -12.08 -18.27 -9.50
N ILE A 42 -12.38 -17.90 -10.75
CA ILE A 42 -11.91 -16.64 -11.34
C ILE A 42 -12.35 -15.45 -10.47
N MET A 43 -13.60 -15.43 -10.02
CA MET A 43 -14.13 -14.36 -9.17
C MET A 43 -13.49 -14.32 -7.78
N ARG A 44 -13.20 -15.48 -7.16
CA ARG A 44 -12.45 -15.58 -5.89
C ARG A 44 -11.03 -15.05 -6.02
N TYR A 45 -10.31 -15.45 -7.07
CA TYR A 45 -8.95 -14.96 -7.30
C TYR A 45 -8.93 -13.48 -7.66
N LYS A 46 -9.89 -13.01 -8.45
CA LYS A 46 -10.01 -11.58 -8.78
C LYS A 46 -10.35 -10.72 -7.57
N ARG A 47 -11.21 -11.19 -6.65
CA ARG A 47 -11.44 -10.54 -5.34
C ARG A 47 -10.13 -10.38 -4.58
N SER A 48 -9.37 -11.47 -4.48
CA SER A 48 -8.10 -11.52 -3.75
C SER A 48 -7.04 -10.61 -4.40
N LEU A 49 -6.98 -10.59 -5.73
CA LEU A 49 -6.13 -9.69 -6.51
C LEU A 49 -6.45 -8.21 -6.25
N LEU A 50 -7.72 -7.83 -6.25
CA LEU A 50 -8.13 -6.46 -5.94
C LEU A 50 -7.78 -6.07 -4.50
N TYR A 51 -8.00 -6.99 -3.56
CA TYR A 51 -7.66 -6.76 -2.16
C TYR A 51 -6.15 -6.54 -1.98
N ILE A 52 -5.30 -7.38 -2.59
CA ILE A 52 -3.84 -7.26 -2.47
C ILE A 52 -3.34 -5.97 -3.10
N MET A 53 -3.84 -5.56 -4.26
CA MET A 53 -3.45 -4.31 -4.92
C MET A 53 -3.72 -3.07 -4.04
N VAL A 54 -4.84 -3.07 -3.32
CA VAL A 54 -5.18 -1.96 -2.41
C VAL A 54 -4.37 -2.04 -1.12
N ARG A 55 -4.17 -3.25 -0.57
CA ARG A 55 -3.38 -3.48 0.64
C ARG A 55 -1.94 -3.01 0.47
N GLU A 56 -1.34 -3.37 -0.66
CA GLU A 56 0.06 -3.12 -0.96
C GLU A 56 0.36 -1.70 -1.44
N LEU A 57 -0.59 -0.75 -1.43
CA LEU A 57 -0.24 0.64 -1.74
C LEU A 57 0.96 1.10 -0.88
N PRO A 58 1.99 1.75 -1.48
CA PRO A 58 3.27 2.06 -0.81
C PRO A 58 3.12 3.27 0.12
N LEU A 59 2.30 3.12 1.14
CA LEU A 59 1.95 4.14 2.12
C LEU A 59 2.82 4.04 3.39
N GLN A 60 3.87 3.22 3.40
CA GLN A 60 4.67 2.97 4.58
C GLN A 60 5.75 4.05 4.79
N ALA A 61 6.34 4.10 5.99
CA ALA A 61 7.41 5.04 6.30
C ALA A 61 8.65 4.88 5.40
N THR A 62 8.92 3.67 4.92
CA THR A 62 10.01 3.35 3.99
C THR A 62 9.80 3.91 2.59
N THR A 63 8.56 4.24 2.20
CA THR A 63 8.21 4.79 0.89
C THR A 63 7.74 6.24 0.98
N CYS A 64 7.87 6.87 2.16
CA CYS A 64 7.61 8.29 2.36
C CYS A 64 8.91 9.09 2.37
N TYR A 65 9.05 10.05 1.46
CA TYR A 65 10.23 10.92 1.36
C TYR A 65 10.59 11.59 2.70
N PHE A 66 9.59 12.11 3.42
CA PHE A 66 9.83 12.83 4.68
C PHE A 66 10.18 11.91 5.83
N CYS A 67 9.56 10.72 5.90
CA CYS A 67 9.96 9.73 6.90
C CYS A 67 11.42 9.31 6.67
N LEU A 68 11.82 9.07 5.42
CA LEU A 68 13.21 8.77 5.09
C LEU A 68 14.15 9.93 5.45
N LEU A 69 13.76 11.17 5.18
CA LEU A 69 14.54 12.38 5.47
C LEU A 69 14.76 12.59 6.98
N TYR A 70 13.74 12.35 7.80
CA TYR A 70 13.76 12.58 9.25
C TYR A 70 13.96 11.32 10.08
N ARG A 71 14.36 10.21 9.46
CA ARG A 71 14.75 8.98 10.15
C ARG A 71 16.19 9.08 10.62
N ASN A 72 16.41 8.82 11.91
CA ASN A 72 17.75 8.58 12.44
C ASN A 72 18.28 7.24 11.91
N LYS A 73 19.42 7.26 11.19
CA LYS A 73 19.97 6.07 10.51
C LYS A 73 20.50 4.98 11.46
N GLU A 74 20.88 5.33 12.68
CA GLU A 74 21.43 4.38 13.67
C GLU A 74 20.33 3.69 14.46
N THR A 75 19.29 4.43 14.82
CA THR A 75 18.21 3.97 15.72
C THR A 75 16.91 3.65 14.99
N GLY A 76 16.75 4.08 13.73
CA GLY A 76 15.51 3.97 12.97
C GLY A 76 14.37 4.88 13.43
N LYS A 77 14.57 5.68 14.50
CA LYS A 77 13.53 6.57 15.04
C LYS A 77 13.24 7.74 14.09
N LEU A 78 11.96 8.08 13.98
CA LEU A 78 11.48 9.20 13.16
C LEU A 78 11.36 10.48 13.99
N ASP A 79 11.89 11.59 13.48
CA ASP A 79 11.68 12.93 14.03
C ASP A 79 10.45 13.57 13.35
N CYS A 80 9.26 13.18 13.81
CA CYS A 80 7.98 13.64 13.24
C CYS A 80 7.73 15.14 13.47
N GLU A 81 8.34 15.75 14.49
CA GLU A 81 8.18 17.17 14.80
C GLU A 81 8.82 18.06 13.72
N LYS A 82 9.87 17.56 13.04
CA LYS A 82 10.52 18.27 11.95
C LYS A 82 9.85 18.08 10.60
N CYS A 83 9.05 17.04 10.43
CA CYS A 83 8.41 16.65 9.18
C CYS A 83 7.53 17.76 8.57
N GLU A 84 7.90 18.29 7.40
CA GLU A 84 7.10 19.32 6.72
C GLU A 84 5.73 18.80 6.26
N TYR A 85 5.65 17.55 5.83
CA TYR A 85 4.37 16.93 5.50
C TYR A 85 3.45 16.94 6.73
N GLY A 86 3.96 16.51 7.89
CA GLY A 86 3.19 16.48 9.13
C GLY A 86 2.73 17.87 9.60
N LYS A 87 3.53 18.91 9.37
CA LYS A 87 3.15 20.30 9.70
C LYS A 87 1.97 20.82 8.89
N ILE A 88 1.79 20.34 7.66
CA ILE A 88 0.71 20.76 6.75
C ILE A 88 -0.51 19.84 6.88
N HIS A 89 -0.27 18.54 7.04
CA HIS A 89 -1.28 17.49 6.92
C HIS A 89 -1.63 16.77 8.24
N GLY A 90 -1.05 17.21 9.36
CA GLY A 90 -1.10 16.50 10.64
C GLY A 90 -0.08 15.36 10.73
N ILE A 91 0.37 15.01 11.94
CA ILE A 91 1.32 13.92 12.11
C ILE A 91 0.63 12.60 11.76
N CYS A 92 1.31 11.73 11.03
CA CYS A 92 0.70 10.54 10.42
C CYS A 92 0.01 9.58 11.40
N PHE A 93 0.32 9.60 12.70
CA PHE A 93 -0.36 8.76 13.71
C PHE A 93 -1.55 9.46 14.37
N ASP A 94 -1.77 10.75 14.10
CA ASP A 94 -2.89 11.52 14.61
C ASP A 94 -4.16 11.20 13.84
N SER A 95 -5.26 10.96 14.56
CA SER A 95 -6.51 10.42 14.03
C SER A 95 -7.23 11.33 13.01
N ASP A 96 -6.90 12.61 12.99
CA ASP A 96 -7.43 13.66 12.13
C ASP A 96 -6.47 14.06 10.99
N SER A 97 -5.26 13.49 10.94
CA SER A 97 -4.33 13.73 9.84
C SER A 97 -4.86 13.26 8.48
N ASP A 98 -4.44 13.92 7.41
CA ASP A 98 -4.80 13.54 6.04
C ASP A 98 -4.31 12.13 5.72
N TYR A 99 -3.13 11.76 6.22
CA TYR A 99 -2.60 10.40 6.05
C TYR A 99 -3.51 9.35 6.73
N GLN A 100 -4.01 9.58 7.95
CA GLN A 100 -4.99 8.68 8.57
C GLN A 100 -6.33 8.66 7.81
N SER A 101 -6.75 9.78 7.21
CA SER A 101 -7.91 9.80 6.31
C SER A 101 -7.72 8.84 5.12
N ILE A 102 -6.56 8.88 4.47
CA ILE A 102 -6.19 7.97 3.38
C ILE A 102 -6.19 6.52 3.86
N LEU A 103 -5.57 6.22 5.00
CA LEU A 103 -5.54 4.86 5.56
C LEU A 103 -6.94 4.32 5.88
N ARG A 104 -7.82 5.14 6.45
CA ARG A 104 -9.22 4.78 6.68
C ARG A 104 -9.94 4.46 5.37
N LYS A 105 -9.75 5.27 4.33
CA LYS A 105 -10.35 5.01 3.01
C LYS A 105 -9.81 3.74 2.36
N ARG A 106 -8.51 3.47 2.48
CA ARG A 106 -7.91 2.20 2.05
C ARG A 106 -8.57 1.01 2.77
N GLY A 107 -8.67 1.07 4.11
CA GLY A 107 -9.31 0.01 4.89
C GLY A 107 -10.79 -0.20 4.54
N GLN A 108 -11.54 0.89 4.33
CA GLN A 108 -12.93 0.83 3.87
C GLN A 108 -13.05 0.17 2.50
N LEU A 109 -12.16 0.50 1.56
CA LEU A 109 -12.16 -0.12 0.24
C LEU A 109 -11.81 -1.60 0.31
N MET A 110 -10.80 -1.97 1.09
CA MET A 110 -10.40 -3.37 1.31
C MET A 110 -11.57 -4.19 1.88
N ALA A 111 -12.26 -3.69 2.90
CA ALA A 111 -13.43 -4.34 3.47
C ALA A 111 -14.56 -4.48 2.43
N LYS A 112 -14.83 -3.44 1.64
CA LYS A 112 -15.83 -3.52 0.57
C LYS A 112 -15.47 -4.54 -0.51
N ILE A 113 -14.20 -4.63 -0.91
CA ILE A 113 -13.75 -5.66 -1.86
C ILE A 113 -14.02 -7.04 -1.27
N ASP A 114 -13.62 -7.27 -0.03
CA ASP A 114 -13.78 -8.57 0.63
C ASP A 114 -15.25 -9.00 0.76
N PHE A 115 -16.14 -8.09 1.18
CA PHE A 115 -17.55 -8.41 1.44
C PHE A 115 -18.48 -8.27 0.24
N LEU A 116 -18.16 -7.42 -0.75
CA LEU A 116 -19.10 -7.04 -1.81
C LEU A 116 -18.69 -7.49 -3.21
N TYR A 117 -17.40 -7.77 -3.45
CA TYR A 117 -16.95 -8.09 -4.80
C TYR A 117 -17.44 -9.46 -5.30
N PHE A 118 -17.42 -10.45 -4.42
CA PHE A 118 -17.91 -11.81 -4.69
C PHE A 118 -18.31 -12.46 -3.37
N LYS A 119 -19.53 -13.02 -3.30
CA LYS A 119 -20.09 -13.57 -2.05
C LYS A 119 -20.24 -15.08 -2.09
N ASP A 120 -19.39 -15.75 -2.87
CA ASP A 120 -19.46 -17.18 -3.12
C ASP A 120 -20.79 -17.61 -3.77
N ASP A 121 -21.36 -16.70 -4.56
CA ASP A 121 -22.53 -16.94 -5.40
C ASP A 121 -22.19 -18.01 -6.47
N LYS A 122 -23.20 -18.76 -6.91
CA LYS A 122 -23.08 -19.69 -8.03
C LYS A 122 -23.70 -19.07 -9.28
N TYR A 123 -23.01 -19.17 -10.40
CA TYR A 123 -23.47 -18.73 -11.71
C TYR A 123 -23.90 -19.96 -12.53
N GLU A 124 -25.00 -19.82 -13.28
CA GLU A 124 -25.52 -20.83 -14.21
C GLU A 124 -24.98 -20.62 -15.63
#